data_AF-A0AAW2V0B5-F1
#
_entry.id   AF-A0AAW2V0B5-F1
#
_cell.length_a   1.000
_cell.length_b   1.000
_cell.length_c   1.000
_cell.angle_alpha   90.00
_cell.angle_beta   90.00
_cell.angle_gamma   90.00
#
_symmetry.space_group_name_H-M   'P 1'
#
loop_
_entity.id
_entity.type
_entity.pdbx_description
1 polymer ?
#
loop_
_entity_poly.entity_id
_entity_poly.type
_entity_poly.pdbx_seq_one_letter_code
_entity_poly.pdbx_strand_id
1 'polypeptide(L)'
;MLNLPDLLKEKTILSDLLQAFQPLEMSGCFFQEMRLIPSPGNMDYLYSGAYIFLGGVFDAATNFSFTLASEVLLTLEVTVTSIRVFLNRSPCENGKDTCTGFSKEIIPFLCNKLGAYAQKLLMHKCDKDDGEMVQKILRIYLGNCPSTLDSLNELACSVLPQVYSSETSTKDDNHRTFPTLCSATMTVWCRVMHEENISALNNLVTVHAMAVKYGGKFIDSFLRVFDFLQIQFPMHKDLILQMIKELQKATRTIQTLCSEAKGSKQTAITCKIPATKRSLERFLFHVKALLYTTPSGCSFWMGNLKHKDLMGQVVSSQAYLDEEDDGIKDDDPADAIVDHQHTNVSTPHSSLI
;
A
#
# COMPACT_ATOMS: atom_id res chain seq x y z
N MET A 1 6.09 -3.03 28.05
CA MET A 1 5.27 -1.96 28.68
C MET A 1 4.34 -1.23 27.72
N LEU A 2 4.75 -0.93 26.48
CA LEU A 2 3.91 -0.18 25.51
C LEU A 2 2.82 -1.00 24.78
N ASN A 3 2.76 -2.33 24.98
CA ASN A 3 1.77 -3.22 24.35
C ASN A 3 0.45 -3.38 25.11
N LEU A 4 0.17 -2.53 26.12
CA LEU A 4 -1.07 -2.61 26.90
C LEU A 4 -2.15 -1.75 26.24
N PRO A 5 -3.25 -2.33 25.72
CA PRO A 5 -4.34 -1.59 25.09
C PRO A 5 -5.00 -0.56 26.02
N ASP A 6 -4.91 -0.81 27.33
CA ASP A 6 -5.47 0.06 28.37
C ASP A 6 -4.59 1.27 28.67
N LEU A 7 -3.26 1.13 28.58
CA LEU A 7 -2.32 2.25 28.72
C LEU A 7 -2.46 3.27 27.58
N LEU A 8 -2.84 2.80 26.38
CA LEU A 8 -3.14 3.65 25.22
C LEU A 8 -4.44 4.45 25.38
N LYS A 9 -5.30 4.13 26.37
CA LYS A 9 -6.52 4.89 26.69
C LYS A 9 -6.23 6.02 27.68
N GLU A 10 -5.18 5.89 28.49
CA GLU A 10 -4.82 6.85 29.54
C GLU A 10 -3.67 7.74 29.08
N LYS A 11 -4.01 8.78 28.32
CA LYS A 11 -3.06 9.73 27.70
C LYS A 11 -2.05 10.33 28.70
N THR A 12 -2.47 10.58 29.94
CA THR A 12 -1.62 11.15 30.98
C THR A 12 -0.52 10.18 31.42
N ILE A 13 -0.87 8.93 31.74
CA ILE A 13 0.10 7.92 32.17
C ILE A 13 1.08 7.59 31.05
N LEU A 14 0.59 7.49 29.81
CA LEU A 14 1.45 7.26 28.66
C LEU A 14 2.42 8.43 28.42
N SER A 15 1.95 9.67 28.55
CA SER A 15 2.79 10.86 28.45
C SER A 15 3.87 10.87 29.54
N ASP A 16 3.51 10.61 30.81
CA ASP A 16 4.44 10.58 31.93
C ASP A 16 5.50 9.48 31.75
N LEU A 17 5.09 8.30 31.26
CA LEU A 17 5.99 7.21 30.95
C LEU A 17 6.98 7.59 29.85
N LEU A 18 6.50 8.11 28.71
CA LEU A 18 7.38 8.53 27.61
C LEU A 18 8.28 9.71 28.02
N GLN A 19 7.81 10.57 28.91
CA GLN A 19 8.58 11.67 29.49
C GLN A 19 9.76 11.15 30.30
N ALA A 20 9.60 10.04 31.04
CA ALA A 20 10.67 9.42 31.81
C ALA A 20 11.81 8.84 30.94
N PHE A 21 11.53 8.54 29.66
CA PHE A 21 12.50 8.05 28.69
C PHE A 21 13.13 9.15 27.82
N GLN A 22 12.83 10.43 28.08
CA GLN A 22 13.44 11.50 27.30
C GLN A 22 14.95 11.60 27.59
N PRO A 23 15.80 11.68 26.54
CA PRO A 23 17.21 11.93 26.72
C PRO A 23 17.45 13.34 27.27
N LEU A 24 18.56 13.53 28.00
CA LEU A 24 18.97 14.83 28.57
C LEU A 24 19.17 15.90 27.49
N GLU A 25 19.65 15.51 26.32
CA GLU A 25 19.74 16.38 25.14
C GLU A 25 19.15 15.65 23.92
N MET A 26 18.09 16.22 23.36
CA MET A 26 17.56 15.80 22.06
C MET A 26 18.43 16.42 20.97
N SER A 27 19.30 15.63 20.35
CA SER A 27 20.13 16.12 19.25
C SER A 27 19.24 16.52 18.07
N GLY A 28 19.33 17.79 17.64
CA GLY A 28 18.66 18.28 16.44
C GLY A 28 19.02 17.50 15.17
N CYS A 29 20.14 16.74 15.20
CA CYS A 29 20.54 15.84 14.13
C CYS A 29 19.54 14.70 13.89
N PHE A 30 18.80 14.27 14.91
CA PHE A 30 17.84 13.18 14.75
C PHE A 30 16.73 13.53 13.75
N PHE A 31 16.25 14.78 13.78
CA PHE A 31 15.17 15.25 12.91
C PHE A 31 15.65 15.83 11.57
N GLN A 32 16.93 15.68 11.20
CA GLN A 32 17.47 16.27 9.96
C GLN A 32 16.77 15.79 8.68
N GLU A 33 16.24 14.57 8.68
CA GLU A 33 15.50 13.99 7.55
C GLU A 33 14.01 14.39 7.56
N MET A 34 13.52 15.07 8.61
CA MET A 34 12.16 15.57 8.70
C MET A 34 12.06 17.03 8.26
N ARG A 35 10.98 17.39 7.56
CA ARG A 35 10.68 18.78 7.19
C ARG A 35 10.13 19.61 8.34
N LEU A 36 9.47 18.96 9.29
CA LEU A 36 8.91 19.57 10.49
C LEU A 36 9.50 18.88 11.71
N ILE A 37 9.84 19.65 12.75
CA ILE A 37 10.33 19.13 14.03
C ILE A 37 9.18 19.21 15.04
N PRO A 38 8.87 18.13 15.78
CA PRO A 38 7.77 18.19 16.74
C PRO A 38 8.12 19.11 17.90
N SER A 39 7.13 19.83 18.41
CA SER A 39 7.33 20.69 19.58
C SER A 39 7.53 19.87 20.86
N PRO A 40 8.43 20.27 21.77
CA PRO A 40 8.61 19.63 23.06
C PRO A 40 7.27 19.52 23.82
N GLY A 41 7.01 18.35 24.41
CA GLY A 41 5.77 18.05 25.15
C GLY A 41 4.61 17.51 24.30
N ASN A 42 4.69 17.56 22.96
CA ASN A 42 3.75 16.83 22.12
C ASN A 42 4.04 15.33 22.17
N MET A 43 2.99 14.50 22.05
CA MET A 43 3.12 13.03 22.06
C MET A 43 4.14 12.52 21.04
N ASP A 44 4.17 13.12 19.87
CA ASP A 44 5.12 12.80 18.82
C ASP A 44 6.59 13.04 19.22
N TYR A 45 6.84 14.13 19.95
CA TYR A 45 8.15 14.45 20.50
C TYR A 45 8.52 13.44 21.59
N LEU A 46 7.56 13.12 22.47
CA LEU A 46 7.76 12.15 23.54
C LEU A 46 8.07 10.75 23.00
N TYR A 47 7.35 10.30 21.98
CA TYR A 47 7.66 9.06 21.27
C TYR A 47 9.02 9.11 20.60
N SER A 48 9.37 10.24 19.96
CA SER A 48 10.69 10.42 19.34
C SER A 48 11.82 10.31 20.37
N GLY A 49 11.68 10.96 21.53
CA GLY A 49 12.68 10.88 22.60
C GLY A 49 12.83 9.48 23.18
N ALA A 50 11.72 8.78 23.44
CA ALA A 50 11.77 7.38 23.88
C ALA A 50 12.42 6.47 22.81
N TYR A 51 12.13 6.72 21.53
CA TYR A 51 12.75 6.00 20.42
C TYR A 51 14.25 6.26 20.32
N ILE A 52 14.70 7.51 20.50
CA ILE A 52 16.13 7.88 20.53
C ILE A 52 16.83 7.19 21.70
N PHE A 53 16.24 7.22 22.90
CA PHE A 53 16.79 6.55 24.07
C PHE A 53 16.99 5.06 23.82
N LEU A 54 15.96 4.37 23.33
CA LEU A 54 16.03 2.96 22.97
C LEU A 54 17.04 2.69 21.85
N GLY A 55 17.18 3.60 20.88
CA GLY A 55 18.21 3.55 19.84
C GLY A 55 19.63 3.61 20.40
N GLY A 56 19.88 4.46 21.40
CA GLY A 56 21.15 4.50 22.12
C GLY A 56 21.45 3.21 22.89
N VAL A 57 20.43 2.63 23.54
CA VAL A 57 20.56 1.31 24.19
C VAL A 57 20.84 0.21 23.16
N PHE A 58 20.18 0.25 22.00
CA PHE A 58 20.41 -0.67 20.90
C PHE A 58 21.87 -0.59 20.41
N ASP A 59 22.37 0.61 20.13
CA ASP A 59 23.74 0.82 19.67
C ASP A 59 24.75 0.30 20.69
N ALA A 60 24.52 0.52 21.99
CA ALA A 60 25.35 -0.06 23.04
C ALA A 60 25.30 -1.60 23.03
N ALA A 61 24.09 -2.18 23.01
CA ALA A 61 23.86 -3.63 23.06
C ALA A 61 24.48 -4.38 21.88
N THR A 62 24.45 -3.81 20.66
CA THR A 62 25.04 -4.44 19.46
C THR A 62 26.54 -4.74 19.58
N ASN A 63 27.25 -4.09 20.50
CA ASN A 63 28.67 -4.34 20.71
C ASN A 63 28.98 -5.60 21.53
N PHE A 64 28.02 -6.10 22.31
CA PHE A 64 28.31 -7.17 23.28
C PHE A 64 27.23 -8.25 23.43
N SER A 65 25.99 -8.03 22.95
CA SER A 65 24.93 -9.04 23.05
C SER A 65 23.92 -8.93 21.92
N PHE A 66 23.92 -9.94 21.05
CA PHE A 66 22.94 -10.09 19.97
C PHE A 66 21.51 -10.22 20.54
N THR A 67 21.32 -11.04 21.57
CA THR A 67 20.01 -11.24 22.22
C THR A 67 19.47 -9.95 22.82
N LEU A 68 20.28 -9.20 23.58
CA LEU A 68 19.84 -7.93 24.14
C LEU A 68 19.52 -6.90 23.05
N ALA A 69 20.36 -6.80 22.01
CA ALA A 69 20.10 -5.92 20.88
C ALA A 69 18.80 -6.30 20.15
N SER A 70 18.50 -7.59 20.03
CA SER A 70 17.26 -8.11 19.45
C SER A 70 16.04 -7.67 20.27
N GLU A 71 16.07 -7.83 21.59
CA GLU A 71 14.97 -7.41 22.48
C GLU A 71 14.73 -5.90 22.45
N VAL A 72 15.80 -5.10 22.36
CA VAL A 72 15.68 -3.64 22.19
C VAL A 72 15.07 -3.29 20.83
N LEU A 73 15.45 -4.00 19.76
CA LEU A 73 14.85 -3.83 18.43
C LEU A 73 13.35 -4.15 18.42
N LEU A 74 12.94 -5.25 19.07
CA LEU A 74 11.52 -5.60 19.23
C LEU A 74 10.78 -4.52 20.04
N THR A 75 11.44 -3.93 21.03
CA THR A 75 10.87 -2.82 21.81
C THR A 75 10.71 -1.55 20.97
N LEU A 76 11.66 -1.25 20.08
CA LEU A 76 11.55 -0.16 19.10
C LEU A 76 10.37 -0.40 18.14
N GLU A 77 10.17 -1.62 17.63
CA GLU A 77 9.03 -1.99 16.79
C GLU A 77 7.69 -1.76 17.50
N VAL A 78 7.60 -2.18 18.77
CA VAL A 78 6.42 -1.95 19.60
C VAL A 78 6.17 -0.44 19.80
N THR A 79 7.23 0.36 19.95
CA THR A 79 7.12 1.82 20.07
C THR A 79 6.54 2.45 18.79
N VAL A 80 7.01 2.01 17.61
CA VAL A 80 6.48 2.44 16.30
C VAL A 80 5.01 2.03 16.12
N THR A 81 4.66 0.82 16.59
CA THR A 81 3.27 0.35 16.56
C THR A 81 2.37 1.18 17.48
N SER A 82 2.87 1.52 18.67
CA SER A 82 2.18 2.33 19.68
C SER A 82 1.85 3.73 19.15
N ILE A 83 2.82 4.43 18.55
CA ILE A 83 2.57 5.77 17.96
C ILE A 83 1.60 5.68 16.77
N ARG A 84 1.67 4.62 15.94
CA ARG A 84 0.74 4.38 14.84
C ARG A 84 -0.71 4.23 15.33
N VAL A 85 -0.92 3.43 16.36
CA VAL A 85 -2.25 3.24 16.97
C VAL A 85 -2.76 4.54 17.59
N PHE A 86 -1.89 5.27 18.30
CA PHE A 86 -2.25 6.54 18.93
C PHE A 86 -2.69 7.59 17.90
N LEU A 87 -1.92 7.78 16.82
CA LEU A 87 -2.21 8.76 15.77
C LEU A 87 -3.46 8.40 14.95
N ASN A 88 -3.73 7.11 14.74
CA ASN A 88 -4.96 6.68 14.07
C ASN A 88 -6.22 6.87 14.94
N ARG A 89 -6.08 7.00 16.26
CA ARG A 89 -7.20 7.11 17.20
C ARG A 89 -7.63 8.54 17.51
N SER A 90 -6.84 9.57 17.19
CA SER A 90 -7.21 10.96 17.43
C SER A 90 -8.02 11.53 16.25
N PRO A 91 -9.37 11.57 16.28
CA PRO A 91 -10.11 12.49 15.43
C PRO A 91 -9.75 13.92 15.88
N CYS A 92 -9.54 14.83 14.93
CA CYS A 92 -9.37 16.25 15.23
C CYS A 92 -10.59 16.77 16.01
N GLU A 93 -10.49 16.80 17.33
CA GLU A 93 -11.39 17.59 18.16
C GLU A 93 -10.94 19.05 18.05
N ASN A 94 -11.71 19.81 17.27
CA ASN A 94 -11.84 21.26 17.29
C ASN A 94 -10.55 22.10 17.12
N GLY A 95 -10.35 22.56 15.88
CA GLY A 95 -10.05 23.97 15.63
C GLY A 95 -8.66 24.48 16.01
N LYS A 96 -7.59 23.90 15.45
CA LYS A 96 -6.36 24.56 14.96
C LYS A 96 -5.41 23.48 14.41
N ASP A 97 -5.64 23.09 13.16
CA ASP A 97 -4.88 22.05 12.49
C ASP A 97 -3.49 22.53 12.04
N THR A 98 -2.49 22.30 12.87
CA THR A 98 -1.07 22.21 12.47
C THR A 98 -0.50 20.78 12.63
N CYS A 99 -1.28 19.84 13.21
CA CYS A 99 -0.81 18.49 13.59
C CYS A 99 -0.95 17.42 12.49
N THR A 100 -1.71 17.69 11.43
CA THR A 100 -2.02 16.72 10.37
C THR A 100 -0.88 16.48 9.38
N GLY A 101 0.10 17.38 9.30
CA GLY A 101 1.30 17.21 8.48
C GLY A 101 2.39 16.38 9.17
N PHE A 102 2.60 16.62 10.46
CA PHE A 102 3.68 16.01 11.24
C PHE A 102 3.46 14.51 11.50
N SER A 103 2.25 14.14 11.94
CA SER A 103 1.84 12.75 12.16
C SER A 103 2.02 11.84 10.93
N LYS A 104 1.96 12.42 9.73
CA LYS A 104 2.18 11.71 8.45
C LYS A 104 3.65 11.46 8.13
N GLU A 105 4.57 12.23 8.68
CA GLU A 105 6.01 12.14 8.38
C GLU A 105 6.78 11.34 9.43
N ILE A 106 6.37 11.40 10.70
CA ILE A 106 7.06 10.71 11.79
C ILE A 106 6.99 9.19 11.69
N ILE A 107 5.83 8.62 11.33
CA ILE A 107 5.70 7.15 11.23
C ILE A 107 6.64 6.61 10.14
N PRO A 108 6.62 7.09 8.87
CA PRO A 108 7.57 6.66 7.86
C PRO A 108 9.03 6.85 8.27
N PHE A 109 9.36 7.97 8.91
CA PHE A 109 10.72 8.24 9.37
C PHE A 109 11.20 7.22 10.42
N LEU A 110 10.39 6.94 11.45
CA LEU A 110 10.73 5.96 12.48
C LEU A 110 10.78 4.54 11.91
N CYS A 111 9.89 4.19 10.98
CA CYS A 111 9.94 2.92 10.26
C CYS A 111 11.28 2.78 9.52
N ASN A 112 11.70 3.78 8.75
CA ASN A 112 12.99 3.75 8.04
C ASN A 112 14.18 3.54 8.99
N LYS A 113 14.21 4.24 10.15
CA LYS A 113 15.24 4.02 11.18
C LYS A 113 15.17 2.60 11.76
N LEU A 114 13.98 2.06 11.99
CA LEU A 114 13.77 0.70 12.48
C LEU A 114 14.32 -0.34 11.49
N GLY A 115 14.08 -0.14 10.20
CA GLY A 115 14.66 -0.95 9.13
C GLY A 115 16.19 -0.91 9.12
N ALA A 116 16.79 0.27 9.33
CA ALA A 116 18.24 0.42 9.43
C ALA A 116 18.83 -0.30 10.66
N TYR A 117 18.15 -0.25 11.82
CA TYR A 117 18.58 -1.01 13.00
C TYR A 117 18.48 -2.52 12.77
N ALA A 118 17.40 -3.00 12.16
CA ALA A 118 17.24 -4.40 11.80
C ALA A 118 18.34 -4.86 10.82
N GLN A 119 18.62 -4.06 9.79
CA GLN A 119 19.72 -4.33 8.85
C GLN A 119 21.05 -4.42 9.58
N LYS A 120 21.37 -3.42 10.43
CA LYS A 120 22.59 -3.40 11.23
C LYS A 120 22.72 -4.68 12.05
N LEU A 121 21.67 -5.11 12.72
CA LEU A 121 21.68 -6.33 13.54
C LEU A 121 21.88 -7.61 12.69
N LEU A 122 21.29 -7.69 11.50
CA LEU A 122 21.51 -8.81 10.57
C LEU A 122 22.96 -8.87 10.06
N MET A 123 23.71 -7.77 10.13
CA MET A 123 25.14 -7.73 9.80
C MET A 123 26.06 -8.19 10.95
N HIS A 124 25.53 -8.53 12.13
CA HIS A 124 26.30 -9.10 13.23
C HIS A 124 26.33 -10.63 13.20
N LYS A 125 27.32 -11.22 13.90
CA LYS A 125 27.37 -12.66 14.16
C LYS A 125 26.26 -13.05 15.13
N CYS A 126 25.73 -14.25 14.90
CA CYS A 126 24.55 -14.77 15.54
C CYS A 126 24.76 -16.27 15.76
N ASP A 127 24.26 -16.80 16.87
CA ASP A 127 24.43 -18.19 17.24
C ASP A 127 23.41 -19.09 16.50
N LYS A 128 23.64 -20.40 16.49
CA LYS A 128 22.75 -21.34 15.78
C LYS A 128 21.34 -21.38 16.37
N ASP A 129 21.20 -21.08 17.64
CA ASP A 129 19.92 -21.14 18.38
C ASP A 129 19.07 -19.87 18.17
N ASP A 130 19.62 -18.83 17.55
CA ASP A 130 18.96 -17.55 17.33
C ASP A 130 18.03 -17.53 16.10
N GLY A 131 17.79 -18.68 15.46
CA GLY A 131 17.02 -18.77 14.22
C GLY A 131 15.63 -18.12 14.28
N GLU A 132 14.93 -18.23 15.42
CA GLU A 132 13.65 -17.55 15.64
C GLU A 132 13.81 -16.03 15.74
N MET A 133 14.88 -15.55 16.38
CA MET A 133 15.17 -14.12 16.46
C MET A 133 15.54 -13.56 15.10
N VAL A 134 16.38 -14.25 14.34
CA VAL A 134 16.71 -13.88 12.94
C VAL A 134 15.44 -13.78 12.10
N GLN A 135 14.48 -14.69 12.27
CA GLN A 135 13.19 -14.63 11.60
C GLN A 135 12.43 -13.33 11.90
N LYS A 136 12.36 -12.94 13.19
CA LYS A 136 11.70 -11.70 13.63
C LYS A 136 12.42 -10.46 13.08
N ILE A 137 13.75 -10.41 13.20
CA ILE A 137 14.57 -9.30 12.71
C ILE A 137 14.43 -9.14 11.20
N LEU A 138 14.42 -10.24 10.44
CA LEU A 138 14.28 -10.21 8.98
C LEU A 138 12.91 -9.68 8.54
N ARG A 139 11.84 -10.01 9.27
CA ARG A 139 10.51 -9.42 9.03
C ARG A 139 10.49 -7.92 9.32
N ILE A 140 11.12 -7.49 10.41
CA ILE A 140 11.25 -6.06 10.73
C ILE A 140 12.02 -5.34 9.62
N TYR A 141 13.13 -5.92 9.14
CA TYR A 141 13.89 -5.35 8.04
C TYR A 141 13.02 -5.18 6.78
N LEU A 142 12.45 -6.27 6.26
CA LEU A 142 11.69 -6.25 5.00
C LEU A 142 10.41 -5.41 5.07
N GLY A 143 9.74 -5.40 6.22
CA GLY A 143 8.53 -4.61 6.45
C GLY A 143 8.76 -3.11 6.60
N ASN A 144 10.02 -2.69 6.84
CA ASN A 144 10.37 -1.28 7.04
C ASN A 144 11.38 -0.75 5.99
N CYS A 145 11.72 -1.54 4.98
CA CYS A 145 12.49 -1.06 3.83
C CYS A 145 11.69 -0.01 3.03
N PRO A 146 12.36 1.02 2.47
CA PRO A 146 11.71 2.04 1.64
C PRO A 146 11.06 1.45 0.37
N SER A 147 11.58 0.32 -0.12
CA SER A 147 10.97 -0.50 -1.17
C SER A 147 11.19 -1.97 -0.87
N THR A 148 10.18 -2.66 -0.34
CA THR A 148 10.24 -4.09 -0.02
C THR A 148 10.59 -4.93 -1.25
N LEU A 149 10.09 -4.58 -2.43
CA LEU A 149 10.34 -5.33 -3.66
C LEU A 149 11.81 -5.21 -4.12
N ASP A 150 12.38 -4.00 -4.05
CA ASP A 150 13.78 -3.78 -4.42
C ASP A 150 14.72 -4.47 -3.44
N SER A 151 14.42 -4.41 -2.14
CA SER A 151 15.18 -5.13 -1.10
C SER A 151 15.07 -6.64 -1.25
N LEU A 152 13.89 -7.18 -1.56
CA LEU A 152 13.72 -8.61 -1.88
C LEU A 152 14.53 -9.02 -3.11
N ASN A 153 14.53 -8.19 -4.16
CA ASN A 153 15.30 -8.44 -5.37
C ASN A 153 16.81 -8.41 -5.11
N GLU A 154 17.29 -7.44 -4.32
CA GLU A 154 18.69 -7.36 -3.89
C GLU A 154 19.10 -8.60 -3.09
N LEU A 155 18.30 -9.02 -2.10
CA LEU A 155 18.60 -10.20 -1.31
C LEU A 155 18.62 -11.48 -2.16
N ALA A 156 17.66 -11.62 -3.08
CA ALA A 156 17.54 -12.78 -3.96
C ALA A 156 18.68 -12.86 -4.99
N CYS A 157 19.02 -11.74 -5.63
CA CYS A 157 19.97 -11.72 -6.74
C CYS A 157 21.43 -11.58 -6.29
N SER A 158 21.68 -10.85 -5.20
CA SER A 158 23.03 -10.46 -4.80
C SER A 158 23.51 -11.16 -3.55
N VAL A 159 22.63 -11.41 -2.57
CA VAL A 159 23.04 -11.87 -1.23
C VAL A 159 22.96 -13.39 -1.07
N LEU A 160 21.83 -14.01 -1.46
CA LEU A 160 21.65 -15.46 -1.37
C LEU A 160 22.72 -16.28 -2.15
N PRO A 161 23.08 -15.91 -3.40
CA PRO A 161 24.06 -16.68 -4.17
C PRO A 161 25.48 -16.70 -3.56
N GLN A 162 25.83 -15.70 -2.73
CA GLN A 162 27.14 -15.64 -2.08
C GLN A 162 27.34 -16.78 -1.07
N VAL A 163 26.26 -17.29 -0.48
CA VAL A 163 26.34 -18.36 0.53
C VAL A 163 26.61 -19.72 -0.10
N TYR A 164 25.99 -20.00 -1.25
CA TYR A 164 26.27 -21.20 -2.04
C TYR A 164 27.71 -21.25 -2.55
N SER A 165 28.34 -20.09 -2.72
CA SER A 165 29.70 -19.98 -3.26
C SER A 165 30.80 -20.06 -2.20
N SER A 166 30.45 -19.97 -0.91
CA SER A 166 31.41 -19.81 0.20
C SER A 166 31.70 -21.12 0.97
N GLU A 167 31.07 -22.24 0.60
CA GLU A 167 31.32 -23.55 1.24
C GLU A 167 32.74 -24.12 1.00
N THR A 168 33.57 -23.49 0.16
CA THR A 168 34.87 -24.07 -0.26
C THR A 168 36.13 -23.29 0.15
N SER A 169 36.06 -22.14 0.84
CA SER A 169 37.29 -21.38 1.19
C SER A 169 37.44 -21.08 2.68
N THR A 170 38.24 -21.89 3.35
CA THR A 170 38.88 -21.54 4.62
C THR A 170 39.88 -20.41 4.38
N LYS A 171 39.49 -19.15 4.55
CA LYS A 171 40.32 -17.99 4.98
C LYS A 171 39.52 -16.69 4.89
N ASP A 172 39.25 -16.12 6.05
CA ASP A 172 38.93 -14.70 6.31
C ASP A 172 37.87 -14.04 5.39
N ASP A 173 36.61 -14.37 5.67
CA ASP A 173 35.42 -14.00 4.89
C ASP A 173 34.88 -12.61 5.29
N ASN A 174 35.70 -11.57 5.21
CA ASN A 174 35.33 -10.19 5.58
C ASN A 174 34.41 -9.48 4.55
N HIS A 175 33.86 -10.21 3.57
CA HIS A 175 32.95 -9.66 2.56
C HIS A 175 31.51 -10.19 2.64
N ARG A 176 31.16 -11.04 3.61
CA ARG A 176 29.77 -11.46 3.80
C ARG A 176 28.92 -10.27 4.25
N THR A 177 27.98 -9.85 3.41
CA THR A 177 27.06 -8.73 3.72
C THR A 177 26.19 -9.04 4.94
N PHE A 178 25.83 -10.32 5.19
CA PHE A 178 25.02 -10.75 6.32
C PHE A 178 25.57 -12.04 6.98
N PRO A 179 26.34 -11.95 8.08
CA PRO A 179 26.83 -13.11 8.81
C PRO A 179 25.71 -13.98 9.39
N THR A 180 24.55 -13.39 9.68
CA THR A 180 23.33 -14.10 10.10
C THR A 180 22.74 -14.99 9.01
N LEU A 181 23.17 -14.88 7.76
CA LEU A 181 22.81 -15.79 6.67
C LEU A 181 23.88 -16.90 6.55
N CYS A 182 23.69 -17.97 7.33
CA CYS A 182 24.57 -19.14 7.36
C CYS A 182 23.78 -20.43 7.11
N SER A 183 24.46 -21.57 7.02
CA SER A 183 23.82 -22.87 6.76
C SER A 183 22.66 -23.17 7.73
N ALA A 184 22.78 -22.80 9.01
CA ALA A 184 21.75 -23.03 10.01
C ALA A 184 20.49 -22.15 9.82
N THR A 185 20.66 -20.92 9.34
CA THR A 185 19.58 -19.90 9.23
C THR A 185 19.07 -19.70 7.80
N MET A 186 19.74 -20.29 6.80
CA MET A 186 19.39 -20.18 5.37
C MET A 186 17.91 -20.49 5.11
N THR A 187 17.39 -21.57 5.70
CA THR A 187 15.98 -21.96 5.54
C THR A 187 15.02 -20.91 6.11
N VAL A 188 15.40 -20.25 7.21
CA VAL A 188 14.61 -19.17 7.81
C VAL A 188 14.58 -17.96 6.88
N TRP A 189 15.73 -17.56 6.34
CA TRP A 189 15.84 -16.46 5.39
C TRP A 189 15.01 -16.68 4.13
N CYS A 190 15.18 -17.83 3.47
CA CYS A 190 14.42 -18.17 2.27
C CYS A 190 12.91 -18.19 2.54
N ARG A 191 12.48 -18.73 3.69
CA ARG A 191 11.07 -18.77 4.08
C ARG A 191 10.50 -17.35 4.23
N VAL A 192 11.14 -16.51 5.03
CA VAL A 192 10.64 -15.15 5.29
C VAL A 192 10.63 -14.31 4.02
N MET A 193 11.68 -14.38 3.20
CA MET A 193 11.69 -13.67 1.92
C MET A 193 10.58 -14.13 0.98
N HIS A 194 10.29 -15.43 0.94
CA HIS A 194 9.19 -15.95 0.14
C HIS A 194 7.81 -15.52 0.69
N GLU A 195 7.62 -15.54 2.01
CA GLU A 195 6.41 -15.03 2.67
C GLU A 195 6.17 -13.54 2.34
N GLU A 196 7.20 -12.70 2.48
CA GLU A 196 7.11 -11.27 2.18
C GLU A 196 6.92 -11.00 0.68
N ASN A 197 7.54 -11.78 -0.19
CA ASN A 197 7.33 -11.67 -1.64
C ASN A 197 5.89 -12.02 -2.03
N ILE A 198 5.33 -13.10 -1.48
CA ILE A 198 3.91 -13.45 -1.71
C ILE A 198 3.00 -12.33 -1.18
N SER A 199 3.29 -11.79 0.01
CA SER A 199 2.53 -10.67 0.58
C SER A 199 2.55 -9.44 -0.33
N ALA A 200 3.74 -9.04 -0.82
CA ALA A 200 3.90 -7.94 -1.75
C ALA A 200 3.14 -8.17 -3.07
N LEU A 201 3.25 -9.38 -3.64
CA LEU A 201 2.51 -9.77 -4.84
C LEU A 201 1.00 -9.72 -4.63
N ASN A 202 0.49 -10.25 -3.51
CA ASN A 202 -0.93 -10.21 -3.17
C ASN A 202 -1.44 -8.77 -3.01
N ASN A 203 -0.65 -7.88 -2.42
CA ASN A 203 -0.99 -6.46 -2.32
C ASN A 203 -1.09 -5.81 -3.71
N LEU A 204 -0.12 -6.06 -4.60
CA LEU A 204 -0.15 -5.57 -5.97
C LEU A 204 -1.37 -6.09 -6.74
N VAL A 205 -1.68 -7.39 -6.62
CA VAL A 205 -2.87 -8.00 -7.23
C VAL A 205 -4.16 -7.38 -6.67
N THR A 206 -4.23 -7.11 -5.36
CA THR A 206 -5.39 -6.49 -4.72
C THR A 206 -5.59 -5.06 -5.21
N VAL A 207 -4.52 -4.25 -5.28
CA VAL A 207 -4.57 -2.88 -5.83
C VAL A 207 -5.00 -2.90 -7.29
N HIS A 208 -4.46 -3.82 -8.09
CA HIS A 208 -4.86 -4.02 -9.48
C HIS A 208 -6.37 -4.32 -9.60
N ALA A 209 -6.88 -5.28 -8.82
CA ALA A 209 -8.28 -5.63 -8.78
C ALA A 209 -9.18 -4.46 -8.36
N MET A 210 -8.77 -3.70 -7.34
CA MET A 210 -9.49 -2.51 -6.88
C MET A 210 -9.55 -1.42 -7.95
N ALA A 211 -8.44 -1.16 -8.64
CA ALA A 211 -8.39 -0.17 -9.71
C ALA A 211 -9.34 -0.52 -10.88
N VAL A 212 -9.42 -1.80 -11.28
CA VAL A 212 -10.35 -2.26 -12.32
C VAL A 212 -11.80 -2.20 -11.85
N LYS A 213 -12.08 -2.62 -10.60
CA LYS A 213 -13.44 -2.67 -10.02
C LYS A 213 -14.04 -1.29 -9.74
N TYR A 214 -13.22 -0.33 -9.29
CA TYR A 214 -13.68 0.98 -8.85
C TYR A 214 -13.26 2.13 -9.77
N GLY A 215 -12.32 1.92 -10.70
CA GLY A 215 -11.85 2.94 -11.64
C GLY A 215 -12.99 3.56 -12.46
N GLY A 216 -13.93 2.75 -12.95
CA GLY A 216 -15.12 3.26 -13.65
C GLY A 216 -15.96 4.21 -12.78
N LYS A 217 -16.25 3.80 -11.53
CA LYS A 217 -17.05 4.61 -10.58
C LYS A 217 -16.38 5.93 -10.20
N PHE A 218 -15.06 5.93 -10.07
CA PHE A 218 -14.28 7.15 -9.84
C PHE A 218 -14.47 8.14 -11.00
N ILE A 219 -14.37 7.65 -12.24
CA ILE A 219 -14.54 8.47 -13.44
C ILE A 219 -15.98 8.94 -13.60
N ASP A 220 -16.98 8.09 -13.33
CA ASP A 220 -18.38 8.51 -13.33
C ASP A 220 -18.66 9.60 -12.29
N SER A 221 -17.98 9.55 -11.14
CA SER A 221 -18.08 10.59 -10.11
C SER A 221 -17.48 11.91 -10.56
N PHE A 222 -16.34 11.89 -11.26
CA PHE A 222 -15.79 13.09 -11.90
C PHE A 222 -16.71 13.63 -12.99
N LEU A 223 -17.32 12.76 -13.79
CA LEU A 223 -18.25 13.16 -14.85
C LEU A 223 -19.48 13.89 -14.30
N ARG A 224 -19.95 13.58 -13.08
CA ARG A 224 -21.07 14.29 -12.44
C ARG A 224 -20.80 15.78 -12.19
N VAL A 225 -19.53 16.19 -12.06
CA VAL A 225 -19.16 17.61 -11.86
C VAL A 225 -18.69 18.27 -13.16
N PHE A 226 -18.71 17.56 -14.29
CA PHE A 226 -18.12 18.04 -15.53
C PHE A 226 -18.83 19.29 -16.10
N ASP A 227 -20.15 19.37 -15.95
CA ASP A 227 -20.92 20.55 -16.41
C ASP A 227 -20.47 21.83 -15.69
N PHE A 228 -20.17 21.73 -14.39
CA PHE A 228 -19.60 22.85 -13.64
C PHE A 228 -18.21 23.24 -14.16
N LEU A 229 -17.35 22.26 -14.46
CA LEU A 229 -16.03 22.52 -15.05
C LEU A 229 -16.15 23.20 -16.41
N GLN A 230 -17.15 22.83 -17.21
CA GLN A 230 -17.41 23.46 -18.50
C GLN A 230 -17.84 24.92 -18.35
N ILE A 231 -18.68 25.25 -17.36
CA ILE A 231 -19.08 26.63 -17.05
C ILE A 231 -17.87 27.46 -16.59
N GLN A 232 -16.99 26.89 -15.77
CA GLN A 232 -15.81 27.59 -15.22
C GLN A 232 -14.61 27.64 -16.17
N PHE A 233 -14.66 26.89 -17.27
CA PHE A 233 -13.55 26.76 -18.22
C PHE A 233 -12.99 28.09 -18.74
N PRO A 234 -13.81 29.11 -19.09
CA PRO A 234 -13.29 30.38 -19.59
C PRO A 234 -12.43 31.15 -18.59
N MET A 235 -12.73 31.04 -17.29
CA MET A 235 -12.05 31.78 -16.21
C MET A 235 -10.85 31.02 -15.64
N HIS A 236 -10.89 29.69 -15.67
CA HIS A 236 -9.91 28.81 -15.01
C HIS A 236 -9.26 27.81 -15.96
N LYS A 237 -9.13 28.17 -17.24
CA LYS A 237 -8.67 27.30 -18.34
C LYS A 237 -7.43 26.47 -17.98
N ASP A 238 -6.35 27.10 -17.54
CA ASP A 238 -5.08 26.40 -17.31
C ASP A 238 -5.16 25.40 -16.16
N LEU A 239 -5.85 25.75 -15.07
CA LEU A 239 -6.06 24.87 -13.92
C LEU A 239 -6.92 23.66 -14.30
N ILE A 240 -8.00 23.89 -15.05
CA ILE A 240 -8.90 22.82 -15.51
C ILE A 240 -8.18 21.90 -16.51
N LEU A 241 -7.39 22.46 -17.43
CA LEU A 241 -6.57 21.68 -18.35
C LEU A 241 -5.52 20.85 -17.61
N GLN A 242 -4.86 21.40 -16.60
CA GLN A 242 -3.90 20.65 -15.78
C GLN A 242 -4.58 19.51 -15.03
N MET A 243 -5.75 19.75 -14.43
CA MET A 243 -6.54 18.72 -13.76
C MET A 243 -6.98 17.61 -14.73
N ILE A 244 -7.44 17.96 -15.94
CA ILE A 244 -7.79 17.00 -16.99
C ILE A 244 -6.57 16.19 -17.41
N LYS A 245 -5.39 16.81 -17.55
CA LYS A 245 -4.14 16.10 -17.89
C LYS A 245 -3.74 15.09 -16.82
N GLU A 246 -3.82 15.45 -15.54
CA GLU A 246 -3.54 14.51 -14.46
C GLU A 246 -4.56 13.36 -14.42
N LEU A 247 -5.84 13.66 -14.61
CA LEU A 247 -6.88 12.63 -14.72
C LEU A 247 -6.68 11.73 -15.93
N GLN A 248 -6.21 12.27 -17.05
CA GLN A 248 -5.87 11.48 -18.24
C GLN A 248 -4.75 10.47 -17.96
N LYS A 249 -3.72 10.82 -17.16
CA LYS A 249 -2.70 9.84 -16.74
C LYS A 249 -3.35 8.68 -15.98
N ALA A 250 -4.23 8.98 -15.02
CA ALA A 250 -4.96 7.95 -14.26
C ALA A 250 -5.84 7.07 -15.17
N THR A 251 -6.57 7.65 -16.12
CA THR A 251 -7.40 6.86 -17.07
C THR A 251 -6.57 5.94 -17.97
N ARG A 252 -5.36 6.36 -18.38
CA ARG A 252 -4.43 5.50 -19.13
C ARG A 252 -3.96 4.33 -18.29
N THR A 253 -3.61 4.56 -17.02
CA THR A 253 -3.24 3.48 -16.10
C THR A 253 -4.39 2.48 -15.92
N ILE A 254 -5.61 2.95 -15.63
CA ILE A 254 -6.79 2.08 -15.50
C ILE A 254 -7.03 1.26 -16.78
N GLN A 255 -6.77 1.85 -17.94
CA GLN A 255 -6.93 1.15 -19.21
C GLN A 255 -5.90 0.05 -19.45
N THR A 256 -4.63 0.28 -19.09
CA THR A 256 -3.60 -0.76 -19.10
C THR A 256 -3.99 -1.91 -18.17
N LEU A 257 -4.37 -1.59 -16.93
CA LEU A 257 -4.84 -2.56 -15.94
C LEU A 257 -6.07 -3.36 -16.44
N CYS A 258 -7.05 -2.70 -17.05
CA CYS A 258 -8.20 -3.38 -17.67
C CYS A 258 -7.81 -4.29 -18.85
N SER A 259 -6.71 -4.00 -19.54
CA SER A 259 -6.22 -4.81 -20.66
C SER A 259 -5.50 -6.06 -20.14
N GLU A 260 -4.74 -5.93 -19.07
CA GLU A 260 -4.09 -7.04 -18.36
C GLU A 260 -5.09 -7.96 -17.68
N ALA A 261 -6.05 -7.39 -16.95
CA ALA A 261 -7.09 -8.16 -16.27
C ALA A 261 -7.94 -9.00 -17.23
N LYS A 262 -8.06 -8.58 -18.51
CA LYS A 262 -8.77 -9.34 -19.55
C LYS A 262 -8.09 -10.69 -19.85
N GLY A 263 -6.77 -10.79 -19.69
CA GLY A 263 -6.02 -12.05 -19.82
C GLY A 263 -6.04 -12.91 -18.55
N SER A 264 -6.57 -12.39 -17.43
CA SER A 264 -6.68 -13.12 -16.18
C SER A 264 -7.98 -13.93 -16.11
N LYS A 265 -7.92 -15.15 -15.58
CA LYS A 265 -9.11 -16.03 -15.37
C LYS A 265 -9.96 -15.63 -14.15
N GLN A 266 -9.87 -14.37 -13.69
CA GLN A 266 -10.55 -13.92 -12.47
C GLN A 266 -11.89 -13.27 -12.81
N THR A 267 -12.95 -14.08 -12.93
CA THR A 267 -14.28 -13.71 -13.45
C THR A 267 -14.89 -12.47 -12.79
N ALA A 268 -14.71 -12.30 -11.48
CA ALA A 268 -15.25 -11.16 -10.73
C ALA A 268 -14.63 -9.80 -11.11
N ILE A 269 -13.40 -9.80 -11.65
CA ILE A 269 -12.71 -8.61 -12.14
C ILE A 269 -13.03 -8.42 -13.62
N THR A 270 -12.99 -9.50 -14.40
CA THR A 270 -13.24 -9.48 -15.84
C THR A 270 -14.62 -8.93 -16.20
N CYS A 271 -15.65 -9.22 -15.40
CA CYS A 271 -17.00 -8.70 -15.62
C CYS A 271 -17.13 -7.18 -15.41
N LYS A 272 -16.19 -6.53 -14.69
CA LYS A 272 -16.19 -5.07 -14.46
C LYS A 272 -15.49 -4.29 -15.56
N ILE A 273 -14.65 -4.96 -16.37
CA ILE A 273 -13.87 -4.34 -17.44
C ILE A 273 -14.74 -3.57 -18.45
N PRO A 274 -15.85 -4.13 -19.00
CA PRO A 274 -16.65 -3.42 -20.00
C PRO A 274 -17.25 -2.11 -19.46
N ALA A 275 -17.79 -2.14 -18.23
CA ALA A 275 -18.36 -0.97 -17.58
C ALA A 275 -17.28 0.09 -17.32
N THR A 276 -16.11 -0.31 -16.80
CA THR A 276 -14.99 0.61 -16.58
C THR A 276 -14.51 1.25 -17.87
N LYS A 277 -14.29 0.47 -18.95
CA LYS A 277 -13.89 1.02 -20.26
C LYS A 277 -14.90 2.03 -20.81
N ARG A 278 -16.20 1.75 -20.68
CA ARG A 278 -17.27 2.68 -21.07
C ARG A 278 -17.18 4.01 -20.32
N SER A 279 -16.92 4.01 -19.01
CA SER A 279 -16.74 5.25 -18.25
C SER A 279 -15.51 6.04 -18.71
N LEU A 280 -14.41 5.37 -19.05
CA LEU A 280 -13.22 6.02 -19.62
C LEU A 280 -13.51 6.67 -20.97
N GLU A 281 -14.24 5.98 -21.85
CA GLU A 281 -14.65 6.50 -23.16
C GLU A 281 -15.56 7.73 -23.02
N ARG A 282 -16.53 7.70 -22.10
CA ARG A 282 -17.38 8.86 -21.79
C ARG A 282 -16.54 10.06 -21.35
N PHE A 283 -15.57 9.86 -20.46
CA PHE A 283 -14.66 10.93 -20.05
C PHE A 283 -13.90 11.53 -21.24
N LEU A 284 -13.34 10.70 -22.12
CA LEU A 284 -12.65 11.19 -23.32
C LEU A 284 -13.59 11.98 -24.23
N PHE A 285 -14.84 11.57 -24.35
CA PHE A 285 -15.84 12.30 -25.14
C PHE A 285 -16.17 13.68 -24.54
N HIS A 286 -16.39 13.75 -23.22
CA HIS A 286 -16.63 15.02 -22.51
C HIS A 286 -15.44 15.99 -22.65
N VAL A 287 -14.21 15.49 -22.49
CA VAL A 287 -12.99 16.31 -22.69
C VAL A 287 -12.89 16.80 -24.12
N LYS A 288 -13.17 15.96 -25.12
CA LYS A 288 -13.20 16.39 -26.53
C LYS A 288 -14.22 17.51 -26.74
N ALA A 289 -15.45 17.32 -26.27
CA ALA A 289 -16.52 18.31 -26.42
C ALA A 289 -16.10 19.67 -25.84
N LEU A 290 -15.55 19.68 -24.62
CA LEU A 290 -15.05 20.89 -23.95
C LEU A 290 -14.01 21.65 -24.79
N LEU A 291 -13.06 20.92 -25.39
CA LEU A 291 -12.00 21.51 -26.21
C LEU A 291 -12.51 22.03 -27.56
N TYR A 292 -13.45 21.33 -28.19
CA TYR A 292 -14.05 21.75 -29.46
C TYR A 292 -14.95 22.98 -29.32
N THR A 293 -15.65 23.13 -28.20
CA THR A 293 -16.52 24.29 -27.96
C THR A 293 -15.75 25.55 -27.56
N THR A 294 -14.42 25.48 -27.42
CA THR A 294 -13.61 26.61 -26.98
C THR A 294 -13.04 27.39 -28.19
N PRO A 295 -13.32 28.70 -28.34
CA PRO A 295 -12.89 29.52 -29.49
C PRO A 295 -11.36 29.71 -29.62
N SER A 296 -10.57 29.27 -28.65
CA SER A 296 -9.11 29.40 -28.68
C SER A 296 -8.53 28.09 -29.20
N GLY A 297 -7.97 28.12 -30.42
CA GLY A 297 -7.38 26.98 -31.14
C GLY A 297 -6.22 26.30 -30.39
N CYS A 298 -6.52 25.62 -29.30
CA CYS A 298 -5.59 24.70 -28.66
C CYS A 298 -5.41 23.49 -29.58
N SER A 299 -4.24 23.42 -30.20
CA SER A 299 -3.73 22.18 -30.81
C SER A 299 -3.78 21.07 -29.77
N PHE A 300 -4.81 20.23 -29.85
CA PHE A 300 -5.00 19.10 -28.97
C PHE A 300 -4.55 17.84 -29.69
N TRP A 301 -3.40 17.31 -29.29
CA TRP A 301 -2.89 16.05 -29.81
C TRP A 301 -3.48 14.89 -28.98
N MET A 302 -4.60 14.35 -29.44
CA MET A 302 -5.22 13.14 -28.90
C MET A 302 -4.52 11.92 -29.50
N GLY A 303 -3.50 11.39 -28.82
CA GLY A 303 -2.83 10.16 -29.27
C GLY A 303 -3.81 9.00 -29.42
N ASN A 304 -3.71 8.23 -30.51
CA ASN A 304 -4.54 7.05 -30.75
C ASN A 304 -4.37 6.01 -29.63
N LEU A 305 -5.50 5.44 -29.22
CA LEU A 305 -5.56 4.43 -28.17
C LEU A 305 -5.12 3.08 -28.75
N LYS A 306 -3.86 2.71 -28.50
CA LYS A 306 -3.33 1.40 -28.86
C LYS A 306 -3.46 0.46 -27.66
N HIS A 307 -3.94 -0.75 -27.89
CA HIS A 307 -3.89 -1.81 -26.88
C HIS A 307 -2.42 -2.17 -26.64
N LYS A 308 -1.96 -2.13 -25.39
CA LYS A 308 -0.55 -2.34 -25.04
C LYS A 308 -0.40 -3.35 -23.91
N ASP A 309 0.68 -4.13 -23.97
CA ASP A 309 1.10 -5.01 -22.88
C ASP A 309 1.94 -4.27 -21.82
N LEU A 310 2.34 -4.98 -20.76
CA LEU A 310 3.20 -4.49 -19.68
C LEU A 310 4.57 -3.98 -20.14
N MET A 311 5.03 -4.42 -21.32
CA MET A 311 6.27 -3.99 -21.94
C MET A 311 6.06 -2.81 -22.90
N GLY A 312 4.83 -2.28 -22.97
CA GLY A 312 4.46 -1.15 -23.81
C GLY A 312 4.32 -1.48 -25.30
N GLN A 313 4.38 -2.76 -25.68
CA GLN A 313 4.23 -3.22 -27.06
C GLN A 313 2.76 -3.23 -27.46
N VAL A 314 2.49 -2.98 -28.75
CA VAL A 314 1.12 -2.89 -29.27
C VAL A 314 0.58 -4.30 -29.54
N VAL A 315 -0.51 -4.66 -28.87
CA VAL A 315 -1.20 -5.96 -29.03
C VAL A 315 -2.47 -5.81 -29.86
N SER A 316 -2.83 -6.80 -30.67
CA SER A 316 -4.09 -6.81 -31.43
C SER A 316 -5.29 -6.80 -30.48
N SER A 317 -6.28 -5.95 -30.75
CA SER A 317 -7.53 -5.87 -29.96
C SER A 317 -8.47 -7.07 -30.21
N GLN A 318 -8.15 -7.92 -31.18
CA GLN A 318 -8.90 -9.10 -31.60
C GLN A 318 -7.95 -10.31 -31.62
N ALA A 319 -7.97 -11.09 -30.56
CA ALA A 319 -7.49 -12.47 -30.55
C ALA A 319 -8.30 -13.19 -29.48
N TYR A 320 -9.37 -13.84 -29.92
CA TYR A 320 -9.77 -15.24 -29.71
C TYR A 320 -11.13 -15.35 -30.40
N LEU A 321 -11.11 -15.87 -31.64
CA LEU A 321 -12.31 -16.42 -32.25
C LEU A 321 -12.45 -17.85 -31.72
N ASP A 322 -13.61 -18.11 -31.12
CA ASP A 322 -14.38 -19.35 -31.11
C ASP A 322 -13.64 -20.68 -31.05
N GLU A 323 -13.67 -21.31 -29.88
CA GLU A 323 -13.99 -22.73 -29.79
C GLU A 323 -15.09 -22.92 -28.73
N GLU A 324 -16.23 -23.43 -29.22
CA GLU A 324 -17.32 -24.12 -28.52
C GLU A 324 -18.37 -23.27 -27.76
N ASP A 325 -19.35 -22.83 -28.56
CA ASP A 325 -20.78 -22.80 -28.22
C ASP A 325 -21.20 -24.14 -27.64
N ASP A 326 -21.47 -24.17 -26.32
CA ASP A 326 -22.33 -25.18 -25.73
C ASP A 326 -23.33 -24.46 -24.81
N GLY A 327 -24.58 -24.49 -25.25
CA GLY A 327 -25.69 -23.72 -24.69
C GLY A 327 -25.93 -24.02 -23.22
N ILE A 328 -25.88 -22.96 -22.41
CA ILE A 328 -26.52 -22.93 -21.09
C ILE A 328 -27.59 -21.84 -21.16
N LYS A 329 -28.84 -22.28 -21.09
CA LYS A 329 -30.03 -21.44 -20.95
C LYS A 329 -29.93 -20.67 -19.63
N ASP A 330 -29.92 -19.35 -19.72
CA ASP A 330 -30.19 -18.45 -18.60
C ASP A 330 -31.66 -18.59 -18.19
N ASP A 331 -31.93 -19.34 -17.11
CA ASP A 331 -33.10 -19.12 -16.26
C ASP A 331 -32.63 -18.31 -15.04
N ASP A 332 -32.88 -17.01 -15.06
CA ASP A 332 -32.77 -16.12 -13.92
C ASP A 332 -34.18 -15.93 -13.31
N PRO A 333 -34.47 -16.38 -12.07
CA PRO A 333 -35.72 -16.03 -11.43
C PRO A 333 -35.57 -14.66 -10.79
N ALA A 334 -36.22 -13.68 -11.39
CA ALA A 334 -36.47 -12.38 -10.78
C ALA A 334 -37.26 -12.55 -9.48
N ASP A 335 -36.72 -11.97 -8.40
CA ASP A 335 -37.45 -11.66 -7.18
C ASP A 335 -38.69 -10.81 -7.51
N ALA A 336 -39.85 -11.47 -7.61
CA ALA A 336 -41.15 -10.85 -7.56
C ALA A 336 -41.87 -11.35 -6.31
N ILE A 337 -41.85 -10.49 -5.30
CA ILE A 337 -42.70 -10.58 -4.11
C ILE A 337 -44.16 -10.56 -4.58
N VAL A 338 -44.89 -11.67 -4.45
CA VAL A 338 -46.36 -11.66 -4.38
C VAL A 338 -46.85 -12.65 -3.33
N ASP A 339 -47.71 -12.09 -2.50
CA ASP A 339 -48.37 -12.56 -1.29
C ASP A 339 -48.99 -13.97 -1.36
N HIS A 340 -48.93 -14.67 -0.24
CA HIS A 340 -49.68 -15.91 0.00
C HIS A 340 -51.18 -15.59 0.13
N GLN A 341 -52.03 -16.26 -0.66
CA GLN A 341 -53.15 -17.01 -0.06
C GLN A 341 -53.82 -18.02 -1.01
N HIS A 342 -54.20 -19.12 -0.37
CA HIS A 342 -54.74 -20.36 -0.88
C HIS A 342 -56.01 -20.23 -1.71
N THR A 343 -56.07 -21.03 -2.77
CA THR A 343 -57.31 -21.54 -3.36
C THR A 343 -58.01 -22.49 -2.40
N ASN A 344 -59.34 -22.37 -2.30
CA ASN A 344 -60.22 -23.54 -2.37
C ASN A 344 -61.62 -23.16 -2.85
N VAL A 345 -61.91 -23.63 -4.07
CA VAL A 345 -63.16 -24.23 -4.58
C VAL A 345 -64.49 -23.57 -4.19
N SER A 346 -65.20 -23.01 -5.18
CA SER A 346 -66.51 -23.51 -5.68
C SER A 346 -67.12 -22.49 -6.67
N THR A 347 -67.49 -22.96 -7.87
CA THR A 347 -68.41 -22.33 -8.85
C THR A 347 -69.83 -22.15 -8.25
N PRO A 348 -70.82 -21.48 -8.90
CA PRO A 348 -70.89 -20.99 -10.29
C PRO A 348 -71.50 -19.57 -10.50
N HIS A 349 -71.63 -19.22 -11.79
CA HIS A 349 -72.75 -18.52 -12.43
C HIS A 349 -72.67 -17.01 -12.72
N SER A 350 -72.89 -16.71 -14.02
CA SER A 350 -73.49 -15.49 -14.58
C SER A 350 -72.69 -14.20 -14.42
N SER A 351 -72.69 -13.23 -15.33
CA SER A 351 -73.30 -12.97 -16.63
C SER A 351 -72.77 -11.58 -17.02
N LEU A 352 -72.67 -11.30 -18.33
CA LEU A 352 -72.96 -10.00 -18.98
C LEU A 352 -72.41 -8.73 -18.27
N ILE A 353 -71.53 -7.93 -18.88
CA ILE A 353 -71.71 -7.11 -20.09
C ILE A 353 -70.32 -6.61 -20.48
#